data_AF-A0A973QZ26-F1
#
_entry.id   AF-A0A973QZ26-F1
#
_cell.length_a   1.000
_cell.length_b   1.000
_cell.length_c   1.000
_cell.angle_alpha   90.00
_cell.angle_beta   90.00
_cell.angle_gamma   90.00
#
_symmetry.space_group_name_H-M   'P 1'
#
loop_
_entity.id
_entity.type
_entity.pdbx_description
1 polymer ?
#
loop_
_entity_poly.entity_id
_entity_poly.type
_entity_poly.pdbx_seq_one_letter_code
_entity_poly.pdbx_strand_id
1 'polypeptide(L)'
;MPYRTKETEILGRRTLLTAGTATAAALLAGAPAHAATGDRLRELEQQHGARLGVFAHNVRTKQTVDHRADELFPVCSLFKTLAAAAVLRDLDRHGEVLARRIHYTEADLVDGSDKTREHLAEGMTIAELADVAIRYSDNTA
;
A
#
# COMPACT_ATOMS: atom_id res chain seq x y z
N MET A 1 -2.07 -30.99 -79.03
CA MET A 1 -2.31 -29.55 -79.30
C MET A 1 -3.81 -29.39 -79.49
N PRO A 2 -4.52 -28.43 -78.85
CA PRO A 2 -4.09 -27.17 -78.22
C PRO A 2 -4.28 -27.19 -76.68
N TYR A 3 -4.27 -26.09 -75.92
CA TYR A 3 -3.21 -25.13 -75.55
C TYR A 3 -3.72 -24.39 -74.30
N ARG A 4 -2.94 -24.40 -73.19
CA ARG A 4 -2.88 -23.39 -72.08
C ARG A 4 -4.19 -23.12 -71.28
N THR A 5 -4.23 -23.02 -69.95
CA THR A 5 -3.40 -22.21 -69.03
C THR A 5 -3.47 -22.78 -67.61
N LYS A 6 -2.35 -22.72 -66.89
CA LYS A 6 -2.31 -22.89 -65.43
C LYS A 6 -2.68 -21.54 -64.80
N GLU A 7 -3.75 -21.49 -64.01
CA GLU A 7 -3.98 -20.36 -63.10
C GLU A 7 -3.64 -20.80 -61.69
N THR A 8 -2.43 -20.42 -61.30
CA THR A 8 -1.97 -20.40 -59.92
C THR A 8 -2.74 -19.28 -59.23
N GLU A 9 -3.68 -19.61 -58.33
CA GLU A 9 -4.26 -18.62 -57.42
C GLU A 9 -3.12 -18.06 -56.56
N ILE A 10 -2.70 -16.85 -56.90
CA ILE A 10 -1.79 -16.05 -56.09
C ILE A 10 -2.60 -15.60 -54.88
N LEU A 11 -2.51 -16.38 -53.80
CA LEU A 11 -2.92 -15.95 -52.47
C LEU A 11 -2.18 -14.64 -52.17
N GLY A 12 -2.90 -13.53 -52.27
CA GLY A 12 -2.33 -12.20 -52.25
C GLY A 12 -1.59 -11.94 -50.93
N ARG A 13 -0.36 -11.43 -51.03
CA ARG A 13 0.47 -10.90 -49.92
C ARG A 13 -0.24 -9.91 -48.99
N ARG A 14 -1.44 -9.43 -49.35
CA ARG A 14 -2.23 -8.46 -48.60
C ARG A 14 -3.08 -9.07 -47.49
N THR A 15 -3.35 -10.38 -47.49
CA THR A 15 -4.21 -11.01 -46.47
C THR A 15 -3.45 -11.45 -45.22
N LEU A 16 -2.11 -11.46 -45.25
CA LEU A 16 -1.28 -11.86 -44.11
C LEU A 16 -0.89 -10.72 -43.15
N LEU A 17 -1.18 -9.46 -43.49
CA LEU A 17 -0.81 -8.31 -42.65
C LEU A 17 -1.88 -7.87 -41.65
N THR A 18 -3.13 -8.28 -41.79
CA THR A 18 -4.21 -7.97 -40.83
C THR A 18 -4.34 -8.99 -39.70
N ALA A 19 -3.74 -10.18 -39.81
CA ALA A 19 -3.70 -11.17 -38.74
C ALA A 19 -2.53 -10.97 -37.76
N GLY A 20 -1.51 -10.18 -38.13
CA GLY A 20 -0.30 -9.98 -37.31
C GLY A 20 -0.40 -8.85 -36.28
N THR A 21 -1.27 -7.85 -36.50
CA THR A 21 -1.37 -6.68 -35.62
C THR A 21 -2.35 -6.87 -34.45
N ALA A 22 -3.33 -7.77 -34.58
CA ALA A 22 -4.25 -8.06 -33.48
C ALA A 22 -3.60 -8.86 -32.34
N THR A 23 -2.63 -9.74 -32.66
CA THR A 23 -1.96 -10.61 -31.68
C THR A 23 -0.85 -9.89 -30.90
N ALA A 24 -0.28 -8.81 -31.44
CA ALA A 24 0.75 -8.03 -30.76
C ALA A 24 0.17 -7.06 -29.71
N ALA A 25 -1.05 -6.54 -29.93
CA ALA A 25 -1.71 -5.67 -28.96
C ALA A 25 -2.17 -6.42 -27.70
N ALA A 26 -2.51 -7.71 -27.82
CA ALA A 26 -2.89 -8.56 -26.69
C ALA A 26 -1.71 -8.95 -25.78
N LEU A 27 -0.47 -8.95 -26.31
CA LEU A 27 0.74 -9.26 -25.53
C LEU A 27 1.32 -8.05 -24.78
N LEU A 28 0.90 -6.83 -25.13
CA LEU A 28 1.29 -5.59 -24.44
C LEU A 28 0.27 -5.14 -23.38
N ALA A 29 -0.96 -5.66 -23.45
CA ALA A 29 -1.92 -5.54 -22.37
C ALA A 29 -1.63 -6.64 -21.34
N GLY A 30 -0.67 -6.37 -20.44
CA GLY A 30 -0.45 -7.22 -19.28
C GLY A 30 -1.79 -7.49 -18.61
N ALA A 31 -2.15 -8.78 -18.47
CA ALA A 31 -3.37 -9.16 -17.78
C ALA A 31 -3.43 -8.41 -16.44
N PRO A 32 -4.58 -7.81 -16.09
CA PRO A 32 -4.66 -7.11 -14.82
C PRO A 32 -4.37 -8.15 -13.72
N ALA A 33 -3.33 -7.92 -12.94
CA ALA A 33 -2.97 -8.74 -11.78
C ALA A 33 -4.10 -8.81 -10.71
N HIS A 34 -5.23 -8.13 -10.96
CA HIS A 34 -6.45 -8.15 -10.17
C HIS A 34 -7.04 -9.54 -9.97
N ALA A 35 -7.10 -10.38 -11.02
CA ALA A 35 -7.81 -11.66 -10.92
C ALA A 35 -7.14 -12.66 -9.96
N ALA A 36 -5.81 -12.59 -9.78
CA ALA A 36 -5.07 -13.53 -8.94
C ALA A 36 -5.01 -13.13 -7.45
N THR A 37 -5.39 -11.89 -7.11
CA THR A 37 -5.24 -11.37 -5.73
C THR A 37 -6.50 -11.55 -4.90
N GLY A 38 -7.69 -11.37 -5.49
CA GLY A 38 -8.97 -11.51 -4.79
C GLY A 38 -9.21 -12.90 -4.23
N ASP A 39 -8.90 -13.95 -5.00
CA ASP A 39 -9.08 -15.33 -4.56
C ASP A 39 -8.17 -15.69 -3.38
N ARG A 40 -6.91 -15.25 -3.41
CA ARG A 40 -5.95 -15.48 -2.33
C ARG A 40 -6.33 -14.76 -1.03
N LEU A 41 -6.92 -13.56 -1.11
CA LEU A 41 -7.39 -12.84 0.09
C LEU A 41 -8.58 -13.55 0.74
N ARG A 42 -9.50 -14.11 -0.06
CA ARG A 42 -10.62 -14.93 0.45
C ARG A 42 -10.13 -16.24 1.07
N GLU A 43 -9.13 -16.88 0.47
CA GLU A 43 -8.49 -18.07 1.04
C GLU A 43 -7.88 -17.77 2.41
N LEU A 44 -7.20 -16.63 2.57
CA LEU A 44 -6.65 -16.18 3.86
C LEU A 44 -7.76 -15.93 4.90
N GLU A 45 -8.87 -15.30 4.50
CA GLU A 45 -10.04 -15.13 5.38
C GLU A 45 -10.55 -16.48 5.91
N GLN A 46 -10.72 -17.46 5.02
CA GLN A 46 -11.20 -18.80 5.38
C GLN A 46 -10.19 -19.56 6.25
N GLN A 47 -8.91 -19.53 5.88
CA GLN A 47 -7.85 -20.24 6.59
C GLN A 47 -7.70 -19.75 8.03
N HIS A 48 -7.84 -18.44 8.26
CA HIS A 48 -7.63 -17.85 9.58
C HIS A 48 -8.93 -17.55 10.34
N GLY A 49 -10.10 -17.85 9.76
CA GLY A 49 -11.40 -17.49 10.35
C GLY A 49 -11.51 -15.98 10.62
N ALA A 50 -10.93 -15.18 9.73
CA ALA A 50 -10.77 -13.74 9.90
C ALA A 50 -11.41 -12.97 8.74
N ARG A 51 -11.55 -11.66 8.92
CA ARG A 51 -12.01 -10.73 7.89
C ARG A 51 -10.86 -9.81 7.53
N LEU A 52 -10.59 -9.63 6.24
CA LEU A 52 -9.49 -8.81 5.75
C LEU A 52 -10.02 -7.61 4.98
N GLY A 53 -9.50 -6.42 5.30
CA GLY A 53 -9.66 -5.21 4.49
C GLY A 53 -8.33 -4.89 3.84
N VAL A 54 -8.28 -4.84 2.51
CA VAL A 54 -7.06 -4.54 1.75
C VAL A 54 -7.33 -3.46 0.74
N PHE A 55 -6.52 -2.41 0.79
CA PHE A 55 -6.39 -1.43 -0.28
C PHE A 55 -4.90 -1.20 -0.55
N ALA A 56 -4.49 -1.35 -1.81
CA ALA A 56 -3.15 -0.99 -2.25
C ALA A 56 -3.24 -0.12 -3.49
N HIS A 57 -2.40 0.91 -3.58
CA HIS A 57 -2.32 1.80 -4.74
C HIS A 57 -0.87 1.91 -5.21
N ASN A 58 -0.61 1.48 -6.43
CA ASN A 58 0.67 1.72 -7.07
C ASN A 58 0.72 3.18 -7.53
N VAL A 59 1.48 4.02 -6.80
CA VAL A 59 1.57 5.46 -7.06
C VAL A 59 2.09 5.81 -8.47
N ARG A 60 2.83 4.91 -9.12
CA ARG A 60 3.38 5.09 -10.48
C ARG A 60 2.39 4.67 -11.57
N THR A 61 1.84 3.44 -11.49
CA THR A 61 0.97 2.88 -12.53
C THR A 61 -0.51 3.20 -12.32
N LYS A 62 -0.86 3.74 -11.14
CA LYS A 62 -2.24 3.98 -10.67
C LYS A 62 -3.09 2.72 -10.50
N GLN A 63 -2.53 1.54 -10.70
CA GLN A 63 -3.21 0.29 -10.44
C GLN A 63 -3.52 0.14 -8.95
N THR A 64 -4.69 -0.38 -8.65
CA THR A 64 -5.15 -0.66 -7.28
C THR A 64 -5.26 -2.15 -7.01
N VAL A 65 -5.40 -2.52 -5.75
CA VAL A 65 -5.97 -3.79 -5.29
C VAL A 65 -7.00 -3.41 -4.24
N ASP A 66 -8.22 -3.93 -4.34
CA ASP A 66 -9.28 -3.72 -3.38
C ASP A 66 -9.90 -5.05 -2.93
N HIS A 67 -10.11 -5.19 -1.62
CA HIS A 67 -10.88 -6.28 -1.04
C HIS A 67 -11.47 -5.76 0.26
N ARG A 68 -12.80 -5.58 0.31
CA ARG A 68 -13.50 -4.98 1.45
C ARG A 68 -12.94 -3.60 1.86
N ALA A 69 -12.45 -2.83 0.90
CA ALA A 69 -11.73 -1.58 1.15
C ALA A 69 -12.59 -0.50 1.82
N ASP A 70 -13.91 -0.54 1.64
CA ASP A 70 -14.85 0.44 2.20
C ASP A 70 -15.46 0.03 3.55
N GLU A 71 -15.01 -1.08 4.12
CA GLU A 71 -15.49 -1.56 5.41
C GLU A 71 -14.67 -1.00 6.58
N LEU A 72 -15.29 -0.91 7.75
CA LEU A 72 -14.63 -0.38 8.95
C LEU A 72 -13.86 -1.48 9.70
N PHE A 73 -12.63 -1.15 10.09
CA PHE A 73 -11.77 -1.99 10.94
C PHE A 73 -11.24 -1.17 12.13
N PRO A 74 -10.93 -1.80 13.27
CA PRO A 74 -10.27 -1.11 14.37
C PRO A 74 -8.93 -0.52 13.93
N VAL A 75 -8.74 0.77 14.18
CA VAL A 75 -7.49 1.46 13.81
C VAL A 75 -6.32 1.00 14.69
N CYS A 76 -6.59 0.63 15.96
CA CYS A 76 -5.55 0.27 16.94
C CYS A 76 -4.40 1.30 16.89
N SER A 77 -3.15 0.90 17.11
CA SER A 77 -1.99 1.80 17.07
C SER A 77 -1.71 2.48 15.72
N LEU A 78 -2.42 2.16 14.63
CA LEU A 78 -2.23 2.86 13.34
C LEU A 78 -2.57 4.36 13.45
N PHE A 79 -3.33 4.76 14.48
CA PHE A 79 -3.64 6.18 14.73
C PHE A 79 -2.37 7.02 15.01
N LYS A 80 -1.31 6.41 15.55
CA LYS A 80 -0.10 7.13 15.99
C LYS A 80 0.62 7.81 14.85
N THR A 81 0.59 7.21 13.65
CA THR A 81 1.08 7.87 12.43
C THR A 81 0.32 9.16 12.12
N LEU A 82 -1.01 9.15 12.27
CA LEU A 82 -1.84 10.33 12.05
C LEU A 82 -1.61 11.39 13.14
N ALA A 83 -1.43 10.98 14.40
CA ALA A 83 -1.13 11.88 15.51
C ALA A 83 0.21 12.61 15.30
N ALA A 84 1.29 11.87 14.98
CA ALA A 84 2.59 12.46 14.67
C ALA A 84 2.53 13.37 13.44
N ALA A 85 1.80 12.97 12.38
CA ALA A 85 1.61 13.81 11.21
C ALA A 85 0.86 15.11 11.53
N ALA A 86 -0.12 15.08 12.44
CA ALA A 86 -0.83 16.27 12.89
C ALA A 86 0.09 17.22 13.67
N VAL A 87 0.96 16.70 14.54
CA VAL A 87 1.99 17.53 15.22
C VAL A 87 2.88 18.24 14.21
N LEU A 88 3.41 17.49 13.22
CA LEU A 88 4.27 18.05 12.18
C LEU A 88 3.55 19.09 11.31
N ARG A 89 2.33 18.78 10.87
CA ARG A 89 1.57 19.64 9.95
C ARG A 89 1.04 20.90 10.63
N ASP A 90 0.49 20.75 11.83
CA ASP A 90 -0.34 21.77 12.45
C ASP A 90 0.41 22.59 13.50
N LEU A 91 1.41 21.99 14.17
CA LEU A 91 2.09 22.62 15.31
C LEU A 91 3.53 23.03 14.99
N ASP A 92 4.30 22.18 14.30
CA ASP A 92 5.74 22.41 14.15
C ASP A 92 6.12 23.12 12.85
N ARG A 93 6.11 24.46 12.87
CA ARG A 93 6.48 25.28 11.69
C ARG A 93 7.98 25.51 11.53
N HIS A 94 8.70 25.57 12.64
CA HIS A 94 10.10 26.00 12.70
C HIS A 94 10.99 25.06 13.54
N GLY A 95 10.52 23.87 13.91
CA GLY A 95 11.27 22.91 14.72
C GLY A 95 11.15 23.10 16.24
N GLU A 96 10.56 24.22 16.68
CA GLU A 96 10.46 24.56 18.11
C GLU A 96 9.54 23.62 18.89
N VAL A 97 8.44 23.16 18.28
CA VAL A 97 7.52 22.22 18.93
C VAL A 97 8.18 20.86 19.04
N LEU A 98 8.79 20.38 17.96
CA LEU A 98 9.50 19.10 17.97
C LEU A 98 10.65 19.08 18.98
N ALA A 99 11.39 20.18 19.12
CA ALA A 99 12.50 20.30 20.07
C ALA A 99 12.06 20.47 21.53
N ARG A 100 10.77 20.74 21.79
CA ARG A 100 10.26 20.92 23.15
C ARG A 100 10.34 19.62 23.93
N ARG A 101 11.02 19.65 25.08
CA ARG A 101 11.12 18.55 26.03
C ARG A 101 9.88 18.46 26.91
N ILE A 102 9.33 17.26 27.03
CA ILE A 102 8.20 16.89 27.86
C ILE A 102 8.73 16.00 28.99
N HIS A 103 8.51 16.43 30.22
CA HIS A 103 8.73 15.61 31.40
C HIS A 103 7.41 14.95 31.79
N TYR A 104 7.49 13.70 32.18
CA TYR A 104 6.38 12.87 32.61
C TYR A 104 6.88 11.94 33.72
N THR A 105 5.94 11.31 34.41
CA THR A 105 6.19 10.53 35.63
C THR A 105 5.76 9.08 35.44
N GLU A 106 6.10 8.24 36.40
CA GLU A 106 5.65 6.84 36.41
C GLU A 106 4.12 6.71 36.41
N ALA A 107 3.40 7.72 36.94
CA ALA A 107 1.94 7.75 36.93
C ALA A 107 1.33 8.00 35.54
N ASP A 108 2.11 8.55 34.61
CA ASP A 108 1.68 8.76 33.23
C ASP A 108 1.88 7.52 32.36
N LEU A 109 2.69 6.56 32.82
CA LEU A 109 3.00 5.35 32.06
C LEU A 109 1.81 4.40 32.00
N VAL A 110 1.53 3.91 30.79
CA VAL A 110 0.56 2.84 30.55
C VAL A 110 1.24 1.56 30.04
N ASP A 111 0.50 0.44 29.96
CA ASP A 111 1.02 -0.82 29.42
C ASP A 111 1.59 -0.63 28.00
N GLY A 112 2.75 -1.23 27.70
CA GLY A 112 3.42 -1.08 26.40
C GLY A 112 4.21 0.22 26.23
N SER A 113 4.74 0.78 27.32
CA SER A 113 5.45 2.07 27.33
C SER A 113 6.93 1.93 27.72
N ASP A 114 7.61 0.96 27.12
CA ASP A 114 8.98 0.61 27.50
C ASP A 114 9.98 1.73 27.16
N LYS A 115 9.74 2.49 26.09
CA LYS A 115 10.65 3.56 25.65
C LYS A 115 10.48 4.82 26.47
N THR A 116 9.26 5.23 26.73
CA THR A 116 9.03 6.36 27.64
C THR A 116 9.51 6.04 29.05
N ARG A 117 9.36 4.80 29.53
CA ARG A 117 9.86 4.36 30.86
C ARG A 117 11.38 4.50 31.01
N GLU A 118 12.16 4.28 29.94
CA GLU A 118 13.62 4.44 29.94
C GLU A 118 14.08 5.89 30.22
N HIS A 119 13.19 6.88 30.05
CA HIS A 119 13.53 8.32 30.08
C HIS A 119 12.77 9.13 31.16
N LEU A 120 12.34 8.49 32.26
CA LEU A 120 11.60 9.18 33.34
C LEU A 120 12.41 10.33 34.00
N ALA A 121 13.73 10.24 34.05
CA ALA A 121 14.56 11.23 34.74
C ALA A 121 14.73 12.52 33.91
N GLU A 122 14.93 12.38 32.60
CA GLU A 122 15.25 13.47 31.68
C GLU A 122 14.10 13.87 30.75
N GLY A 123 13.02 13.09 30.70
CA GLY A 123 11.92 13.26 29.75
C GLY A 123 12.35 13.04 28.29
N MET A 124 11.45 13.36 27.36
CA MET A 124 11.70 13.22 25.92
C MET A 124 11.21 14.46 25.18
N THR A 125 11.89 14.84 24.11
CA THR A 125 11.38 15.83 23.15
C THR A 125 10.16 15.29 22.42
N ILE A 126 9.31 16.18 21.89
CA ILE A 126 8.16 15.76 21.09
C ILE A 126 8.61 14.96 19.86
N ALA A 127 9.77 15.28 19.27
CA ALA A 127 10.36 14.48 18.21
C ALA A 127 10.68 13.04 18.66
N GLU A 128 11.31 12.88 19.82
CA GLU A 128 11.63 11.56 20.39
C GLU A 128 10.36 10.78 20.76
N LEU A 129 9.34 11.45 21.31
CA LEU A 129 8.03 10.83 21.60
C LEU A 129 7.35 10.33 20.31
N ALA A 130 7.25 11.17 19.29
CA ALA A 130 6.70 10.78 18.00
C ALA A 130 7.49 9.62 17.37
N ASP A 131 8.81 9.60 17.56
CA ASP A 131 9.67 8.52 17.06
C ASP A 131 9.34 7.17 17.72
N VAL A 132 9.22 7.14 19.05
CA VAL A 132 8.96 5.88 19.75
C VAL A 132 7.51 5.43 19.64
N ALA A 133 6.57 6.36 19.52
CA ALA A 133 5.17 6.07 19.19
C ALA A 133 5.05 5.38 17.81
N ILE A 134 5.84 5.79 16.81
CA ILE A 134 5.80 5.19 15.47
C ILE A 134 6.60 3.88 15.41
N ARG A 135 7.85 3.86 15.88
CA ARG A 135 8.75 2.71 15.70
C ARG A 135 8.45 1.55 16.64
N TYR A 136 8.01 1.84 17.85
CA TYR A 136 7.81 0.85 18.91
C TYR A 136 6.34 0.74 19.33
N SER A 137 5.45 1.57 18.79
CA SER A 137 4.07 1.67 19.29
C SER A 137 4.04 1.89 20.80
N ASP A 138 4.98 2.69 21.34
CA ASP A 138 4.93 3.11 22.74
C ASP A 138 3.58 3.77 23.02
N ASN A 139 2.92 3.39 24.10
CA ASN A 139 1.53 3.80 24.36
C ASN A 139 1.42 5.10 25.17
N THR A 140 2.45 5.48 25.91
CA THR A 140 2.47 6.74 26.66
C THR A 140 2.90 7.92 25.79
N ALA A 141 3.79 7.66 24.82
CA ALA A 141 4.24 8.65 23.85
C ALA A 141 3.14 9.15 22.92
#